data_AF-A0A268TM82-F1
#
_entry.id   AF-A0A268TM82-F1
#
_cell.length_a   1.000
_cell.length_b   1.000
_cell.length_c   1.000
_cell.angle_alpha   90.00
_cell.angle_beta   90.00
_cell.angle_gamma   90.00
#
_symmetry.space_group_name_H-M   'P 1'
#
loop_
_entity.id
_entity.type
_entity.pdbx_description
1 polymer ?
#
loop_
_entity_poly.entity_id
_entity_poly.type
_entity_poly.pdbx_seq_one_letter_code
_entity_poly.pdbx_strand_id
1 'polypeptide(L)'
;MFVFDDVISPYASTNEVFKRLLTFSDYENKNTPWYEKMNLLDIMRQTGYKTLWLSNQDKESFYRNSQDLLMQRADKGIYERSGAFDGALLDTYNKNKSFLDNKNFVIFHLMGSHPNYQDRYPAKDKIFQTKDIDLKNFHFGFFGKEKDIQIIDDYINSIAYTDEVLKNIFELFDDRDAIIFYLSDHAQDIFQSRHSVGHACTKYGVEIPFLIYVTKTFIQKHPEKIKMIKNALHKPFMTDDFIESFLPLVGIETQDNVASKNIFSPDFDEKRKRIFCDNMNYDGKR
;
A
#
# COMPACT_ATOMS: atom_id res chain seq x y z
N MET A 1 14.85 7.47 2.92
CA MET A 1 13.41 7.39 2.61
C MET A 1 13.12 8.32 1.44
N PHE A 2 12.26 7.88 0.54
CA PHE A 2 11.82 8.56 -0.67
C PHE A 2 10.29 8.59 -0.66
N VAL A 3 9.70 9.78 -0.77
CA VAL A 3 8.24 9.99 -0.71
C VAL A 3 7.78 10.45 -2.07
N PHE A 4 6.81 9.75 -2.65
CA PHE A 4 6.23 10.08 -3.94
C PHE A 4 4.95 10.88 -3.71
N ASP A 5 4.81 12.00 -4.42
CA ASP A 5 3.77 13.00 -4.12
C ASP A 5 2.59 13.01 -5.10
N ASP A 6 2.63 12.19 -6.15
CA ASP A 6 1.57 12.09 -7.16
C ASP A 6 1.17 10.63 -7.45
N VAL A 7 0.74 9.91 -6.41
CA VAL A 7 0.36 8.49 -6.51
C VAL A 7 -1.10 8.27 -6.13
N ILE A 8 -1.81 7.49 -6.95
CA ILE A 8 -3.19 7.09 -6.67
C ILE A 8 -3.41 5.57 -6.76
N SER A 9 -4.43 5.08 -6.06
CA SER A 9 -4.95 3.72 -6.23
C SER A 9 -5.92 3.63 -7.40
N PRO A 10 -6.08 2.44 -8.03
CA PRO A 10 -7.04 2.25 -9.11
C PRO A 10 -8.50 2.25 -8.62
N TYR A 11 -8.74 1.97 -7.34
CA TYR A 11 -10.06 1.91 -6.71
C TYR A 11 -10.01 2.37 -5.25
N ALA A 12 -11.16 2.75 -4.70
CA ALA A 12 -11.33 3.08 -3.28
C ALA A 12 -11.81 1.87 -2.46
N SER A 13 -11.35 0.65 -2.78
CA SER A 13 -11.74 -0.58 -2.09
C SER A 13 -10.68 -1.67 -2.21
N THR A 14 -10.34 -2.33 -1.09
CA THR A 14 -9.28 -3.35 -0.98
C THR A 14 -9.37 -4.44 -2.05
N ASN A 15 -10.52 -5.09 -2.21
CA ASN A 15 -10.67 -6.20 -3.13
C ASN A 15 -10.40 -5.80 -4.61
N GLU A 16 -10.87 -4.63 -5.05
CA GLU A 16 -10.61 -4.20 -6.43
C GLU A 16 -9.16 -3.74 -6.65
N VAL A 17 -8.51 -3.21 -5.61
CA VAL A 17 -7.09 -2.86 -5.67
C VAL A 17 -6.23 -4.11 -5.74
N PHE A 18 -6.44 -5.11 -4.87
CA PHE A 18 -5.61 -6.31 -4.84
C PHE A 18 -5.72 -7.18 -6.10
N LYS A 19 -6.83 -7.10 -6.86
CA LYS A 19 -6.92 -7.68 -8.21
C LYS A 19 -5.92 -7.10 -9.21
N ARG A 20 -5.28 -5.97 -8.90
CA ARG A 20 -4.39 -5.23 -9.80
C ARG A 20 -3.01 -5.06 -9.20
N LEU A 21 -2.95 -4.51 -7.99
CA LEU A 21 -1.73 -4.12 -7.28
C LEU A 21 -0.60 -5.16 -7.32
N LEU A 22 -0.93 -6.45 -7.13
CA LEU A 22 0.06 -7.53 -7.08
C LEU A 22 0.02 -8.46 -8.29
N THR A 23 -0.54 -7.99 -9.42
CA THR A 23 -0.69 -8.76 -10.66
C THR A 23 -0.38 -7.88 -11.87
N PHE A 24 -0.20 -8.46 -13.05
CA PHE A 24 -0.14 -7.69 -14.30
C PHE A 24 -1.51 -7.18 -14.79
N SER A 25 -2.50 -7.07 -13.89
CA SER A 25 -3.83 -6.55 -14.24
C SER A 25 -3.87 -5.06 -14.01
N ASP A 26 -4.39 -4.33 -14.99
CA ASP A 26 -4.52 -2.88 -14.97
C ASP A 26 -5.80 -2.44 -15.66
N TYR A 27 -5.97 -1.13 -15.82
CA TYR A 27 -7.10 -0.57 -16.53
C TYR A 27 -7.18 -0.99 -18.01
N GLU A 28 -6.06 -0.94 -18.74
CA GLU A 28 -6.01 -1.16 -20.19
C GLU A 28 -6.27 -2.62 -20.58
N ASN A 29 -5.90 -3.56 -19.72
CA ASN A 29 -6.03 -5.00 -19.96
C ASN A 29 -7.13 -5.69 -19.13
N LYS A 30 -8.06 -4.91 -18.56
CA LYS A 30 -9.18 -5.38 -17.71
C LYS A 30 -10.11 -6.42 -18.34
N ASN A 31 -10.04 -6.64 -19.65
CA ASN A 31 -10.82 -7.66 -20.35
C ASN A 31 -10.32 -9.08 -20.07
N THR A 32 -9.06 -9.24 -19.65
CA THR A 32 -8.52 -10.51 -19.17
C THR A 32 -8.72 -10.59 -17.66
N PRO A 33 -9.38 -11.64 -17.13
CA PRO A 33 -9.55 -11.80 -15.70
C PRO A 33 -8.22 -11.76 -14.95
N TRP A 34 -8.17 -11.04 -13.83
CA TRP A 34 -6.95 -10.86 -13.05
C TRP A 34 -6.27 -12.17 -12.61
N TYR A 35 -7.07 -13.22 -12.36
CA TYR A 35 -6.57 -14.53 -11.93
C TYR A 35 -5.96 -15.36 -13.07
N GLU A 36 -6.08 -14.92 -14.32
CA GLU A 36 -5.38 -15.50 -15.48
C GLU A 36 -4.02 -14.83 -15.72
N LYS A 37 -3.72 -13.75 -15.00
CA LYS A 37 -2.47 -13.01 -15.10
C LYS A 37 -1.47 -13.47 -14.05
N MET A 38 -0.19 -13.34 -14.35
CA MET A 38 0.84 -13.59 -13.35
C MET A 38 0.76 -12.60 -12.19
N ASN A 39 1.07 -13.11 -11.00
CA ASN A 39 1.09 -12.34 -9.76
C ASN A 39 2.49 -12.30 -9.17
N LEU A 40 2.74 -11.26 -8.38
CA LEU A 40 4.04 -10.97 -7.81
C LEU A 40 4.55 -12.13 -6.94
N LEU A 41 3.68 -12.79 -6.16
CA LEU A 41 4.07 -13.87 -5.25
C LEU A 41 4.60 -15.08 -6.03
N ASP A 42 3.89 -15.49 -7.09
CA ASP A 42 4.33 -16.60 -7.94
C ASP A 42 5.64 -16.27 -8.68
N ILE A 43 5.85 -15.01 -9.11
CA ILE A 43 7.10 -14.58 -9.76
C ILE A 43 8.27 -14.58 -8.76
N MET A 44 8.08 -14.02 -7.56
CA MET A 44 9.12 -13.98 -6.54
C MET A 44 9.56 -15.39 -6.14
N ARG A 45 8.62 -16.33 -6.01
CA ARG A 45 8.92 -17.75 -5.73
C ARG A 45 9.72 -18.41 -6.86
N GLN A 46 9.28 -18.23 -8.10
CA GLN A 46 9.95 -18.80 -9.27
C GLN A 46 11.38 -18.25 -9.47
N THR A 47 11.65 -17.04 -8.99
CA THR A 47 12.98 -16.41 -9.03
C THR A 47 13.83 -16.70 -7.79
N GLY A 48 13.37 -17.61 -6.93
CA GLY A 48 14.13 -18.16 -5.80
C GLY A 48 14.03 -17.35 -4.50
N TYR A 49 13.07 -16.43 -4.37
CA TYR A 49 12.80 -15.75 -3.11
C TYR A 49 11.92 -16.63 -2.21
N LYS A 50 12.22 -16.65 -0.90
CA LYS A 50 11.27 -17.10 0.12
C LYS A 50 10.22 -16.03 0.34
N THR A 51 8.95 -16.40 0.19
CA THR A 51 7.82 -15.47 0.30
C THR A 51 7.08 -15.65 1.63
N LEU A 52 7.07 -14.60 2.45
CA LEU A 52 6.40 -14.57 3.76
C LEU A 52 5.36 -13.45 3.77
N TRP A 53 4.10 -13.79 4.02
CA TRP A 53 3.02 -12.81 4.15
C TRP A 53 2.46 -12.84 5.58
N LEU A 54 2.55 -11.70 6.26
CA LEU A 54 2.01 -11.49 7.61
C LEU A 54 0.84 -10.51 7.51
N SER A 55 -0.36 -10.92 7.90
CA SER A 55 -1.58 -10.11 7.77
C SER A 55 -2.21 -9.84 9.13
N ASN A 56 -2.47 -8.56 9.42
CA ASN A 56 -3.32 -8.16 10.54
C ASN A 56 -4.77 -7.85 10.12
N GLN A 57 -5.07 -7.92 8.82
CA GLN A 57 -6.46 -7.98 8.39
C GLN A 57 -7.05 -9.35 8.66
N ASP A 58 -8.27 -9.35 9.21
CA ASP A 58 -9.01 -10.55 9.53
C ASP A 58 -9.20 -11.43 8.30
N LYS A 59 -9.19 -12.74 8.54
CA LYS A 59 -9.52 -13.74 7.52
C LYS A 59 -11.04 -13.71 7.27
N GLU A 60 -11.50 -12.80 6.43
CA GLU A 60 -12.91 -12.71 6.05
C GLU A 60 -13.31 -13.85 5.10
N SER A 61 -13.53 -15.03 5.66
CA SER A 61 -13.97 -16.26 4.98
C SER A 61 -13.09 -16.70 3.81
N PHE A 62 -12.57 -17.93 3.90
CA PHE A 62 -11.87 -18.60 2.81
C PHE A 62 -12.61 -18.39 1.47
N TYR A 63 -11.90 -17.89 0.45
CA TYR A 63 -12.31 -17.78 -0.96
C TYR A 63 -13.15 -16.57 -1.41
N ARG A 64 -13.33 -15.51 -0.61
CA ARG A 64 -14.16 -14.37 -1.04
C ARG A 64 -13.42 -13.13 -1.54
N ASN A 65 -12.21 -12.86 -1.04
CA ASN A 65 -11.48 -11.64 -1.37
C ASN A 65 -10.14 -11.94 -2.10
N SER A 66 -9.68 -11.02 -2.93
CA SER A 66 -8.48 -11.20 -3.76
C SER A 66 -7.19 -11.26 -2.96
N GLN A 67 -7.09 -10.53 -1.85
CA GLN A 67 -5.91 -10.51 -1.00
C GLN A 67 -5.64 -11.86 -0.33
N ASP A 68 -6.68 -12.58 0.12
CA ASP A 68 -6.54 -13.92 0.69
C ASP A 68 -6.14 -14.95 -0.37
N LEU A 69 -6.63 -14.79 -1.61
CA LEU A 69 -6.24 -15.65 -2.72
C LEU A 69 -4.77 -15.44 -3.12
N LEU A 70 -4.28 -14.20 -3.07
CA LEU A 70 -2.88 -13.87 -3.31
C LEU A 70 -1.98 -14.31 -2.16
N MET A 71 -2.41 -14.13 -0.91
CA MET A 71 -1.67 -14.58 0.27
C MET A 71 -1.44 -16.09 0.26
N GLN A 72 -2.40 -16.88 -0.25
CA GLN A 72 -2.25 -18.33 -0.45
C GLN A 72 -1.19 -18.71 -1.49
N ARG A 73 -0.72 -17.78 -2.31
CA ARG A 73 0.40 -18.00 -3.25
C ARG A 73 1.77 -17.87 -2.58
N ALA A 74 1.86 -17.26 -1.40
CA ALA A 74 3.09 -17.20 -0.63
C ALA A 74 3.51 -18.58 -0.13
N ASP A 75 4.82 -18.80 0.08
CA ASP A 75 5.33 -20.02 0.70
C ASP A 75 4.85 -20.16 2.15
N LYS A 76 4.65 -19.02 2.83
CA LYS A 76 4.10 -18.98 4.19
C LYS A 76 3.23 -17.73 4.39
N GLY A 77 1.94 -17.94 4.67
CA GLY A 77 0.99 -16.90 5.09
C GLY A 77 0.58 -17.07 6.55
N ILE A 78 0.60 -15.99 7.34
CA ILE A 78 0.22 -15.97 8.75
C ILE A 78 -0.75 -14.83 9.01
N TYR A 79 -1.89 -15.14 9.62
CA TYR A 79 -2.82 -14.15 10.12
C TYR A 79 -2.57 -13.90 11.60
N GLU A 80 -2.60 -12.64 11.99
CA GLU A 80 -2.68 -12.26 13.39
C GLU A 80 -4.05 -12.57 14.00
N ARG A 81 -4.13 -12.45 15.32
CA ARG A 81 -5.39 -12.59 16.04
C ARG A 81 -6.29 -11.39 15.77
N SER A 82 -7.58 -11.64 15.56
CA SER A 82 -8.59 -10.58 15.42
C SER A 82 -8.53 -9.60 16.60
N GLY A 83 -8.55 -8.31 16.28
CA GLY A 83 -8.45 -7.21 17.25
C GLY A 83 -7.03 -6.86 17.70
N ALA A 84 -5.98 -7.48 17.15
CA ALA A 84 -4.61 -7.05 17.38
C ALA A 84 -4.33 -5.71 16.67
N PHE A 85 -3.47 -4.88 17.29
CA PHE A 85 -2.91 -3.71 16.62
C PHE A 85 -1.78 -4.12 15.67
N ASP A 86 -1.52 -3.32 14.65
CA ASP A 86 -0.53 -3.64 13.61
C ASP A 86 0.90 -3.86 14.15
N GLY A 87 1.25 -3.27 15.30
CA GLY A 87 2.51 -3.55 15.98
C GLY A 87 2.74 -5.04 16.32
N ALA A 88 1.67 -5.85 16.45
CA ALA A 88 1.78 -7.29 16.67
C ALA A 88 2.50 -8.03 15.53
N LEU A 89 2.45 -7.49 14.30
CA LEU A 89 3.14 -8.07 13.15
C LEU A 89 4.66 -8.14 13.33
N LEU A 90 5.25 -7.25 14.15
CA LEU A 90 6.69 -7.28 14.49
C LEU A 90 7.04 -8.55 15.29
N ASP A 91 6.22 -8.89 16.27
CA ASP A 91 6.38 -10.11 17.06
C ASP A 91 6.17 -11.35 16.19
N THR A 92 5.16 -11.32 15.32
CA THR A 92 4.89 -12.40 14.38
C THR A 92 6.03 -12.58 13.38
N TYR A 93 6.63 -11.52 12.87
CA TYR A 93 7.85 -11.60 12.06
C TYR A 93 8.99 -12.24 12.86
N ASN A 94 9.26 -11.75 14.08
CA ASN A 94 10.36 -12.27 14.89
C ASN A 94 10.24 -13.76 15.23
N LYS A 95 9.02 -14.26 15.46
CA LYS A 95 8.76 -15.69 15.69
C LYS A 95 8.95 -16.55 14.45
N ASN A 96 8.85 -15.97 13.26
CA ASN A 96 8.81 -16.71 11.99
C ASN A 96 9.99 -16.43 11.07
N LYS A 97 10.87 -15.47 11.38
CA LYS A 97 12.02 -15.09 10.53
C LYS A 97 13.03 -16.22 10.30
N SER A 98 13.02 -17.28 11.11
CA SER A 98 13.81 -18.50 10.87
C SER A 98 13.39 -19.28 9.62
N PHE A 99 12.20 -18.99 9.07
CA PHE A 99 11.74 -19.50 7.77
C PHE A 99 12.47 -18.85 6.58
N LEU A 100 12.98 -17.63 6.77
CA LEU A 100 13.63 -16.84 5.73
C LEU A 100 15.05 -17.34 5.44
N ASP A 101 15.55 -17.03 4.25
CA ASP A 101 16.85 -17.45 3.73
C ASP A 101 17.66 -16.21 3.26
N ASN A 102 18.51 -16.34 2.24
CA ASN A 102 19.31 -15.25 1.70
C ASN A 102 18.51 -14.29 0.79
N LYS A 103 17.48 -14.79 0.10
CA LYS A 103 16.59 -14.00 -0.79
C LYS A 103 15.16 -14.07 -0.26
N ASN A 104 14.63 -12.95 0.21
CA ASN A 104 13.33 -12.92 0.89
C ASN A 104 12.43 -11.83 0.32
N PHE A 105 11.16 -12.14 0.18
CA PHE A 105 10.10 -11.20 -0.11
C PHE A 105 9.08 -11.30 1.02
N VAL A 106 9.00 -10.23 1.83
CA VAL A 106 8.19 -10.19 3.04
C VAL A 106 7.12 -9.12 2.87
N ILE A 107 5.85 -9.50 3.07
CA ILE A 107 4.71 -8.59 3.05
C ILE A 107 4.17 -8.45 4.47
N PHE A 108 4.10 -7.21 4.94
CA PHE A 108 3.35 -6.81 6.13
C PHE A 108 2.04 -6.17 5.66
N HIS A 109 0.93 -6.89 5.80
CA HIS A 109 -0.39 -6.43 5.41
C HIS A 109 -1.11 -5.88 6.63
N LEU A 110 -1.13 -4.55 6.73
CA LEU A 110 -1.62 -3.80 7.87
C LEU A 110 -3.15 -3.68 7.86
N MET A 111 -3.76 -3.54 9.03
CA MET A 111 -5.11 -3.01 9.18
C MET A 111 -5.13 -1.50 8.88
N GLY A 112 -4.04 -0.80 9.21
CA GLY A 112 -3.83 0.61 8.94
C GLY A 112 -4.96 1.48 9.46
N SER A 113 -5.44 2.40 8.62
CA SER A 113 -6.53 3.32 8.94
C SER A 113 -7.89 2.79 8.47
N HIS A 114 -8.19 1.51 8.64
CA HIS A 114 -9.51 0.95 8.35
C HIS A 114 -10.60 1.50 9.30
N PRO A 115 -11.86 1.70 8.85
CA PRO A 115 -12.96 2.21 9.67
C PRO A 115 -13.12 1.56 11.05
N ASN A 116 -13.64 2.36 12.00
CA ASN A 116 -13.43 2.24 13.46
C ASN A 116 -12.01 2.65 13.86
N TYR A 117 -11.61 3.87 13.48
CA TYR A 117 -10.23 4.34 13.56
C TYR A 117 -9.65 4.34 14.99
N GLN A 118 -10.49 4.57 16.01
CA GLN A 118 -10.10 4.51 17.42
C GLN A 118 -9.55 3.13 17.83
N ASP A 119 -9.93 2.07 17.13
CA ASP A 119 -9.52 0.69 17.38
C ASP A 119 -8.26 0.33 16.57
N ARG A 120 -7.61 1.31 15.92
CA ARG A 120 -6.39 1.11 15.12
C ARG A 120 -5.11 1.42 15.86
N TYR A 121 -5.20 2.05 17.02
CA TYR A 121 -4.06 2.43 17.85
C TYR A 121 -4.36 2.21 19.33
N PRO A 122 -3.35 1.86 20.17
CA PRO A 122 -3.53 1.83 21.61
C PRO A 122 -3.87 3.23 22.15
N ALA A 123 -4.81 3.33 23.08
CA ALA A 123 -5.22 4.63 23.64
C ALA A 123 -4.06 5.46 24.25
N LYS A 124 -3.01 4.79 24.73
CA LYS A 124 -1.78 5.41 25.27
C LYS A 124 -0.91 6.08 24.20
N ASP A 125 -1.07 5.69 22.93
CA ASP A 125 -0.27 6.16 21.80
C ASP A 125 -1.03 7.25 21.00
N LYS A 126 -2.15 7.74 21.54
CA LYS A 126 -2.87 8.90 21.01
C LYS A 126 -2.04 10.18 21.21
N ILE A 127 -1.65 10.84 20.12
CA ILE A 127 -0.80 12.04 20.15
C ILE A 127 -1.50 13.31 19.68
N PHE A 128 -2.51 13.20 18.82
CA PHE A 128 -3.31 14.34 18.34
C PHE A 128 -4.62 14.44 19.11
N GLN A 129 -5.11 15.67 19.22
CA GLN A 129 -6.40 16.02 19.79
C GLN A 129 -7.24 16.82 18.79
N THR A 130 -8.56 16.86 19.01
CA THR A 130 -9.51 17.58 18.15
C THR A 130 -9.17 19.06 17.92
N LYS A 131 -8.52 19.70 18.91
CA LYS A 131 -8.04 21.09 18.82
C LYS A 131 -6.88 21.31 17.84
N ASP A 132 -6.17 20.24 17.46
CA ASP A 132 -5.00 20.28 16.58
C ASP A 132 -5.41 20.21 15.09
N ILE A 133 -6.71 20.06 14.79
CA ILE A 133 -7.24 19.83 13.45
C ILE A 133 -7.68 21.14 12.79
N ASP A 134 -7.19 21.44 11.58
CA ASP A 134 -7.76 22.51 10.75
C ASP A 134 -9.07 22.05 10.09
N LEU A 135 -10.18 22.63 10.54
CA LEU A 135 -11.53 22.20 10.16
C LEU A 135 -12.09 22.88 8.90
N LYS A 136 -11.32 23.75 8.22
CA LYS A 136 -11.84 24.64 7.15
C LYS A 136 -12.43 23.94 5.94
N ASN A 137 -11.92 22.76 5.57
CA ASN A 137 -12.25 22.09 4.30
C ASN A 137 -13.12 20.83 4.48
N PHE A 138 -13.83 20.71 5.60
CA PHE A 138 -14.63 19.54 5.92
C PHE A 138 -16.13 19.87 5.93
N HIS A 139 -16.92 18.93 5.40
CA HIS A 139 -18.37 18.99 5.30
C HIS A 139 -19.03 18.23 6.47
N PHE A 140 -19.12 18.87 7.63
CA PHE A 140 -19.72 18.28 8.84
C PHE A 140 -21.24 18.21 8.80
N GLY A 141 -21.82 17.33 9.62
CA GLY A 141 -23.26 17.21 9.88
C GLY A 141 -23.83 15.81 9.68
N PHE A 142 -23.01 14.82 9.30
CA PHE A 142 -23.51 13.47 9.02
C PHE A 142 -23.90 12.75 10.32
N PHE A 143 -23.03 12.79 11.34
CA PHE A 143 -23.34 12.30 12.70
C PHE A 143 -23.50 13.43 13.72
N GLY A 144 -23.35 14.68 13.27
CA GLY A 144 -23.26 15.87 14.12
C GLY A 144 -21.80 16.33 14.28
N LYS A 145 -21.59 17.65 14.28
CA LYS A 145 -20.26 18.27 14.16
C LYS A 145 -19.22 17.71 15.14
N GLU A 146 -19.55 17.55 16.40
CA GLU A 146 -18.61 17.05 17.41
C GLU A 146 -18.18 15.60 17.14
N LYS A 147 -19.12 14.74 16.74
CA LYS A 147 -18.82 13.34 16.39
C LYS A 147 -18.00 13.25 15.11
N ASP A 148 -18.33 14.05 14.10
CA ASP A 148 -17.57 14.08 12.85
C ASP A 148 -16.12 14.56 13.09
N ILE A 149 -15.91 15.54 13.97
CA ILE A 149 -14.56 15.98 14.39
C ILE A 149 -13.82 14.85 15.13
N GLN A 150 -14.49 14.11 16.01
CA GLN A 150 -13.88 12.96 16.70
C GLN A 150 -13.46 11.86 15.72
N ILE A 151 -14.24 11.61 14.67
CA ILE A 151 -13.88 10.65 13.62
C ILE A 151 -12.59 11.07 12.89
N ILE A 152 -12.40 12.37 12.62
CA ILE A 152 -11.16 12.88 12.02
C ILE A 152 -9.99 12.70 13.00
N ASP A 153 -10.20 13.05 14.27
CA ASP A 153 -9.21 12.89 15.34
C ASP A 153 -8.74 11.42 15.49
N ASP A 154 -9.66 10.47 15.45
CA ASP A 154 -9.32 9.06 15.50
C ASP A 154 -8.59 8.62 14.22
N TYR A 155 -9.00 9.12 13.05
CA TYR A 155 -8.31 8.82 11.78
C TYR A 155 -6.86 9.31 11.78
N ILE A 156 -6.58 10.55 12.17
CA ILE A 156 -5.21 11.08 12.18
C ILE A 156 -4.32 10.35 13.19
N ASN A 157 -4.87 9.91 14.32
CA ASN A 157 -4.13 9.10 15.29
C ASN A 157 -3.86 7.67 14.78
N SER A 158 -4.76 7.10 13.97
CA SER A 158 -4.48 5.82 13.30
C SER A 158 -3.32 5.92 12.29
N ILE A 159 -3.19 7.08 11.61
CA ILE A 159 -2.05 7.36 10.72
C ILE A 159 -0.77 7.52 11.56
N ALA A 160 -0.82 8.25 12.67
CA ALA A 160 0.33 8.40 13.57
C ALA A 160 0.85 7.06 14.09
N TYR A 161 -0.05 6.15 14.47
CA TYR A 161 0.34 4.81 14.88
C TYR A 161 0.89 3.99 13.71
N THR A 162 0.34 4.14 12.50
CA THR A 162 0.89 3.51 11.29
C THR A 162 2.33 3.99 11.04
N ASP A 163 2.64 5.28 11.22
CA ASP A 163 4.00 5.82 11.13
C ASP A 163 4.96 5.14 12.12
N GLU A 164 4.55 4.99 13.37
CA GLU A 164 5.33 4.28 14.39
C GLU A 164 5.58 2.80 14.01
N VAL A 165 4.54 2.09 13.55
CA VAL A 165 4.65 0.70 13.10
C VAL A 165 5.61 0.60 11.92
N LEU A 166 5.53 1.49 10.93
CA LEU A 166 6.41 1.51 9.78
C LEU A 166 7.87 1.74 10.17
N LYS A 167 8.13 2.69 11.07
CA LYS A 167 9.48 2.90 11.63
C LYS A 167 10.03 1.60 12.20
N ASN A 168 9.26 0.92 13.05
CA ASN A 168 9.68 -0.33 13.67
C ASN A 168 9.89 -1.46 12.65
N ILE A 169 9.08 -1.50 11.57
CA ILE A 169 9.29 -2.45 10.46
C ILE A 169 10.60 -2.14 9.74
N PHE A 170 10.92 -0.87 9.46
CA PHE A 170 12.17 -0.49 8.78
C PHE A 170 13.40 -0.91 9.61
N GLU A 171 13.35 -0.70 10.92
CA GLU A 171 14.41 -1.07 11.86
C GLU A 171 14.71 -2.59 11.86
N LEU A 172 13.74 -3.45 11.52
CA LEU A 172 13.97 -4.91 11.39
C LEU A 172 14.98 -5.27 10.29
N PHE A 173 15.21 -4.38 9.32
CA PHE A 173 16.01 -4.64 8.13
C PHE A 173 17.24 -3.73 8.00
N ASP A 174 17.52 -2.86 8.97
CA ASP A 174 18.56 -1.82 8.87
C ASP A 174 19.97 -2.37 8.56
N ASP A 175 20.27 -3.60 8.98
CA ASP A 175 21.53 -4.30 8.76
C ASP A 175 21.59 -5.11 7.45
N ARG A 176 20.52 -5.08 6.63
CA ARG A 176 20.37 -5.88 5.40
C ARG A 176 20.57 -5.05 4.15
N ASP A 177 20.86 -5.72 3.04
CA ASP A 177 20.71 -5.15 1.69
C ASP A 177 19.22 -5.19 1.33
N ALA A 178 18.46 -4.16 1.74
CA ALA A 178 17.00 -4.17 1.66
C ALA A 178 16.42 -2.86 1.10
N ILE A 179 15.36 -3.04 0.33
CA ILE A 179 14.45 -2.02 -0.16
C ILE A 179 13.04 -2.38 0.31
N ILE A 180 12.32 -1.41 0.85
CA ILE A 180 11.00 -1.57 1.44
C ILE A 180 10.06 -0.56 0.77
N PHE A 181 8.93 -1.05 0.27
CA PHE A 181 7.87 -0.23 -0.28
C PHE A 181 6.73 -0.20 0.73
N TYR A 182 6.24 0.99 1.04
CA TYR A 182 4.96 1.16 1.71
C TYR A 182 4.02 1.92 0.79
N LEU A 183 2.81 1.40 0.71
CA LEU A 183 1.71 2.00 0.01
C LEU A 183 0.41 1.57 0.66
N SER A 184 -0.55 2.49 0.71
CA SER A 184 -1.92 2.13 1.05
C SER A 184 -2.59 1.45 -0.15
N ASP A 185 -3.51 0.52 0.08
CA ASP A 185 -4.31 -0.06 -0.99
C ASP A 185 -5.23 1.00 -1.60
N HIS A 186 -5.88 1.79 -0.74
CA HIS A 186 -6.63 3.00 -1.10
C HIS A 186 -6.67 3.96 0.09
N ALA A 187 -7.40 5.07 -0.05
CA ALA A 187 -7.61 6.04 1.02
C ALA A 187 -9.07 6.07 1.51
N GLN A 188 -9.36 6.99 2.43
CA GLN A 188 -10.71 7.24 2.95
C GLN A 188 -11.10 8.68 2.65
N ASP A 189 -12.31 8.88 2.13
CA ASP A 189 -12.91 10.21 2.08
C ASP A 189 -13.59 10.46 3.42
N ILE A 190 -13.07 11.42 4.17
CA ILE A 190 -13.45 11.77 5.53
C ILE A 190 -13.97 13.20 5.51
N PHE A 191 -15.21 13.33 5.07
CA PHE A 191 -15.93 14.60 4.97
C PHE A 191 -15.31 15.64 4.02
N GLN A 192 -14.33 15.31 3.18
CA GLN A 192 -13.73 16.30 2.28
C GLN A 192 -14.53 16.49 0.99
N SER A 193 -15.16 15.45 0.44
CA SER A 193 -15.99 15.62 -0.77
C SER A 193 -17.46 15.93 -0.48
N ARG A 194 -17.98 15.47 0.66
CA ARG A 194 -19.41 15.52 1.00
C ARG A 194 -19.62 15.23 2.50
N HIS A 195 -20.85 15.33 2.97
CA HIS A 195 -21.25 14.96 4.33
C HIS A 195 -21.26 13.43 4.55
N SER A 196 -20.14 12.75 4.34
CA SER A 196 -19.98 11.31 4.57
C SER A 196 -18.53 10.97 4.92
N VAL A 197 -18.34 9.81 5.57
CA VAL A 197 -17.03 9.19 5.79
C VAL A 197 -17.02 7.78 5.23
N GLY A 198 -15.94 7.38 4.57
CA GLY A 198 -15.73 6.00 4.14
C GLY A 198 -15.12 5.84 2.75
N HIS A 199 -15.24 4.63 2.22
CA HIS A 199 -14.86 4.30 0.85
C HIS A 199 -15.67 5.12 -0.15
N ALA A 200 -14.97 5.89 -0.98
CA ALA A 200 -15.59 6.71 -2.00
C ALA A 200 -14.70 6.81 -3.23
N CYS A 201 -15.28 6.62 -4.42
CA CYS A 201 -14.61 6.93 -5.68
C CYS A 201 -14.52 8.45 -5.87
N THR A 202 -13.63 9.08 -5.12
CA THR A 202 -13.29 10.51 -5.14
C THR A 202 -11.77 10.63 -5.12
N LYS A 203 -11.24 11.82 -5.39
CA LYS A 203 -9.79 12.06 -5.27
C LYS A 203 -9.26 11.70 -3.87
N TYR A 204 -9.97 12.09 -2.82
CA TYR A 204 -9.63 11.76 -1.43
C TYR A 204 -9.67 10.26 -1.11
N GLY A 205 -10.47 9.47 -1.83
CA GLY A 205 -10.54 8.02 -1.64
C GLY A 205 -9.47 7.23 -2.41
N VAL A 206 -8.74 7.86 -3.33
CA VAL A 206 -7.70 7.18 -4.14
C VAL A 206 -6.32 7.81 -4.06
N GLU A 207 -6.16 9.03 -3.56
CA GLU A 207 -4.84 9.61 -3.26
C GLU A 207 -4.22 8.90 -2.06
N ILE A 208 -3.11 8.20 -2.27
CA ILE A 208 -2.52 7.31 -1.27
C ILE A 208 -1.08 7.69 -0.97
N PRO A 209 -0.58 7.41 0.25
CA PRO A 209 0.85 7.45 0.49
C PRO A 209 1.55 6.36 -0.32
N PHE A 210 2.68 6.70 -0.94
CA PHE A 210 3.60 5.75 -1.56
C PHE A 210 5.03 6.18 -1.24
N LEU A 211 5.79 5.29 -0.59
CA LEU A 211 7.14 5.58 -0.16
C LEU A 211 8.06 4.38 -0.30
N ILE A 212 9.34 4.69 -0.50
CA ILE A 212 10.42 3.71 -0.59
C ILE A 212 11.44 4.02 0.50
N TYR A 213 11.62 3.07 1.41
CA TYR A 213 12.73 3.04 2.34
C TYR A 213 13.83 2.13 1.79
N VAL A 214 15.08 2.53 1.96
CA VAL A 214 16.26 1.74 1.58
C VAL A 214 17.26 1.80 2.71
N THR A 215 17.93 0.69 2.98
CA THR A 215 18.95 0.62 4.02
C THR A 215 20.25 1.27 3.56
N LYS A 216 21.15 1.53 4.52
CA LYS A 216 22.51 2.04 4.20
C LYS A 216 23.26 1.09 3.27
N THR A 217 23.15 -0.22 3.51
CA THR A 217 23.77 -1.25 2.67
C THR A 217 23.23 -1.23 1.24
N PHE A 218 21.91 -1.06 1.07
CA PHE A 218 21.30 -0.98 -0.26
C PHE A 218 21.79 0.25 -1.03
N ILE A 219 21.86 1.41 -0.39
CA ILE A 219 22.38 2.65 -1.00
C ILE A 219 23.81 2.46 -1.51
N GLN A 220 24.67 1.79 -0.72
CA GLN A 220 26.08 1.57 -1.07
C GLN A 220 26.25 0.60 -2.24
N LYS A 221 25.41 -0.45 -2.30
CA LYS A 221 25.51 -1.51 -3.31
C LYS A 221 24.83 -1.17 -4.63
N HIS A 222 23.75 -0.37 -4.60
CA HIS A 222 22.89 -0.11 -5.76
C HIS A 222 22.70 1.40 -6.03
N PRO A 223 23.77 2.20 -6.19
CA PRO A 223 23.67 3.66 -6.38
C PRO A 223 22.87 4.04 -7.64
N GLU A 224 22.86 3.21 -8.67
CA GLU A 224 22.06 3.39 -9.88
C GLU A 224 20.56 3.31 -9.59
N LYS A 225 20.11 2.35 -8.76
CA LYS A 225 18.71 2.25 -8.33
C LYS A 225 18.29 3.46 -7.52
N ILE A 226 19.18 3.99 -6.67
CA ILE A 226 18.93 5.23 -5.93
C ILE A 226 18.71 6.41 -6.87
N LYS A 227 19.49 6.51 -7.96
CA LYS A 227 19.29 7.55 -8.98
C LYS A 227 17.93 7.38 -9.68
N MET A 228 17.55 6.16 -10.04
CA MET A 228 16.25 5.87 -10.66
C MET A 228 15.09 6.28 -9.74
N ILE A 229 15.15 5.92 -8.45
CA ILE A 229 14.12 6.28 -7.47
C ILE A 229 14.00 7.81 -7.32
N LYS A 230 15.13 8.52 -7.19
CA LYS A 230 15.14 9.99 -7.06
C LYS A 230 14.54 10.69 -8.29
N ASN A 231 14.76 10.15 -9.48
CA ASN A 231 14.22 10.72 -10.72
C ASN A 231 12.71 10.48 -10.88
N ALA A 232 12.12 9.59 -10.08
CA ALA A 232 10.72 9.19 -10.19
C ALA A 232 9.79 9.86 -9.15
N LEU A 233 10.33 10.60 -8.18
CA LEU A 233 9.58 11.11 -7.01
C LEU A 233 8.30 11.89 -7.35
N HIS A 234 8.35 12.64 -8.45
CA HIS A 234 7.29 13.57 -8.86
C HIS A 234 6.53 13.11 -10.11
N LYS A 235 6.74 11.86 -10.54
CA LYS A 235 6.04 11.31 -11.70
C LYS A 235 4.63 10.88 -11.29
N PRO A 236 3.59 11.16 -12.10
CA PRO A 236 2.25 10.67 -11.83
C PRO A 236 2.23 9.15 -11.92
N PHE A 237 1.68 8.49 -10.91
CA PHE A 237 1.65 7.03 -10.84
C PHE A 237 0.30 6.50 -10.36
N MET A 238 -0.07 5.33 -10.88
CA MET A 238 -1.21 4.56 -10.38
C MET A 238 -0.70 3.17 -9.98
N THR A 239 -1.14 2.67 -8.83
CA THR A 239 -0.61 1.41 -8.27
C THR A 239 -1.08 0.15 -8.99
N ASP A 240 -1.91 0.27 -10.03
CA ASP A 240 -2.16 -0.85 -10.95
C ASP A 240 -0.92 -1.19 -11.80
N ASP A 241 0.03 -0.27 -11.95
CA ASP A 241 1.34 -0.48 -12.59
C ASP A 241 2.45 -0.86 -11.57
N PHE A 242 2.11 -1.18 -10.31
CA PHE A 242 3.10 -1.45 -9.26
C PHE A 242 4.04 -2.62 -9.62
N ILE A 243 3.50 -3.72 -10.13
CA ILE A 243 4.30 -4.91 -10.50
C ILE A 243 5.32 -4.59 -11.61
N GLU A 244 4.96 -3.71 -12.55
CA GLU A 244 5.80 -3.28 -13.67
C GLU A 244 6.99 -2.45 -13.19
N SER A 245 6.82 -1.73 -12.09
CA SER A 245 7.87 -0.91 -11.48
C SER A 245 8.72 -1.71 -10.49
N PHE A 246 8.08 -2.58 -9.70
CA PHE A 246 8.74 -3.35 -8.64
C PHE A 246 9.74 -4.36 -9.21
N LEU A 247 9.31 -5.19 -10.18
CA LEU A 247 10.11 -6.32 -10.66
C LEU A 247 11.46 -5.88 -11.26
N PRO A 248 11.51 -4.91 -12.22
CA PRO A 248 12.78 -4.47 -12.78
C PRO A 248 13.68 -3.82 -11.72
N LEU A 249 13.10 -3.09 -10.76
CA LEU A 249 13.88 -2.44 -9.70
C LEU A 249 14.55 -3.47 -8.77
N VAL A 250 13.95 -4.65 -8.56
CA VAL A 250 14.60 -5.75 -7.83
C VAL A 250 15.43 -6.68 -8.73
N GLY A 251 15.55 -6.36 -10.03
CA GLY A 251 16.38 -7.10 -10.99
C GLY A 251 15.70 -8.34 -11.57
N ILE A 252 14.36 -8.37 -11.61
CA ILE A 252 13.58 -9.42 -12.24
C ILE A 252 12.95 -8.88 -13.52
N GLU A 253 13.17 -9.59 -14.62
CA GLU A 253 12.55 -9.33 -15.91
C GLU A 253 11.67 -10.52 -16.30
N THR A 254 10.54 -10.21 -16.93
CA THR A 254 9.53 -11.14 -17.41
C THR A 254 9.11 -10.75 -18.82
N GLN A 255 8.56 -11.69 -19.57
CA GLN A 255 8.02 -11.41 -20.91
C GLN A 255 6.83 -10.44 -20.90
N ASP A 256 6.15 -10.31 -19.75
CA ASP A 256 4.97 -9.47 -19.58
C ASP A 256 5.34 -8.02 -19.26
N ASN A 257 6.63 -7.71 -19.01
CA ASN A 257 7.04 -6.37 -18.60
C ASN A 257 6.79 -5.31 -19.67
N VAL A 258 6.19 -4.21 -19.26
CA VAL A 258 5.92 -3.05 -20.12
C VAL A 258 6.70 -1.83 -19.62
N ALA A 259 7.77 -1.47 -20.34
CA ALA A 259 8.68 -0.38 -19.94
C ALA A 259 7.98 0.97 -19.74
N SER A 260 6.90 1.24 -20.47
CA SER A 260 6.11 2.48 -20.32
C SER A 260 5.26 2.54 -19.06
N LYS A 261 5.11 1.43 -18.33
CA LYS A 261 4.39 1.33 -17.04
C LYS A 261 5.32 1.29 -15.83
N ASN A 262 6.62 1.13 -16.06
CA ASN A 262 7.62 1.17 -15.00
C ASN A 262 8.01 2.62 -14.69
N ILE A 263 7.62 3.15 -13.52
CA ILE A 263 7.88 4.54 -13.10
C ILE A 263 9.39 4.90 -13.09
N PHE A 264 10.24 3.89 -12.90
CA PHE A 264 11.70 4.03 -12.86
C PHE A 264 12.36 3.96 -14.25
N SER A 265 11.59 3.57 -15.27
CA SER A 265 12.07 3.48 -16.65
C SER A 265 12.25 4.87 -17.28
N PRO A 266 13.24 5.06 -18.17
CA PRO A 266 13.29 6.23 -19.04
C PRO A 266 12.11 6.30 -20.02
N ASP A 267 11.48 5.16 -20.32
CA ASP A 267 10.35 5.06 -21.27
C ASP A 267 8.97 5.22 -20.59
N PHE A 268 8.93 5.53 -19.28
CA PHE A 268 7.69 5.69 -18.54
C PHE A 268 6.76 6.72 -19.18
N ASP A 269 5.50 6.35 -19.40
CA ASP A 269 4.50 7.25 -19.96
C ASP A 269 3.84 8.10 -18.87
N GLU A 270 4.43 9.26 -18.58
CA GLU A 270 3.87 10.26 -17.65
C GLU A 270 2.51 10.83 -18.12
N LYS A 271 2.08 10.54 -19.35
CA LYS A 271 0.80 10.99 -19.91
C LYS A 271 -0.28 9.89 -19.88
N ARG A 272 0.02 8.71 -19.33
CA ARG A 272 -0.97 7.65 -19.13
C ARG A 272 -2.15 8.23 -18.35
N LYS A 273 -3.36 8.05 -18.89
CA LYS A 273 -4.58 8.50 -18.20
C LYS A 273 -4.80 7.65 -16.97
N ARG A 274 -4.79 8.27 -15.79
CA ARG A 274 -5.07 7.60 -14.52
C ARG A 274 -6.58 7.46 -14.32
N ILE A 275 -7.15 6.37 -14.84
CA ILE A 275 -8.57 6.04 -14.71
C ILE A 275 -8.81 5.20 -13.46
N PHE A 276 -9.48 5.76 -12.46
CA PHE A 276 -9.87 5.06 -11.25
C PHE A 276 -11.36 4.74 -11.24
N CYS A 277 -11.77 3.72 -10.49
CA CYS A 277 -13.15 3.27 -10.39
C CYS A 277 -13.83 3.09 -11.76
N ASP A 278 -13.14 2.42 -12.69
CA ASP A 278 -13.56 2.06 -14.06
C ASP A 278 -13.81 3.20 -15.08
N ASN A 279 -14.13 4.41 -14.65
CA ASN A 279 -14.54 5.47 -15.58
C ASN A 279 -14.14 6.90 -15.15
N MET A 280 -13.52 7.08 -13.99
CA MET A 280 -13.18 8.41 -13.50
C MET A 280 -11.75 8.77 -13.88
N ASN A 281 -11.56 9.84 -14.65
CA ASN A 281 -10.25 10.34 -15.00
C ASN A 281 -9.71 11.27 -13.91
N TYR A 282 -8.68 10.84 -13.17
CA TYR A 282 -8.08 11.62 -12.10
C TYR A 282 -7.49 12.96 -12.58
N ASP A 283 -6.86 12.96 -13.76
CA ASP A 283 -6.22 14.12 -14.38
C ASP A 283 -7.20 14.96 -15.23
N GLY A 284 -8.47 14.55 -15.30
CA GLY A 284 -9.51 15.28 -15.99
C GLY A 284 -9.82 16.63 -15.35
N LYS A 285 -10.24 17.61 -16.16
CA LYS A 285 -10.80 18.87 -15.63
C LYS A 285 -12.09 18.55 -14.87
N ARG A 286 -12.18 19.05 -13.64
CA ARG A 286 -13.41 19.02 -12.81
C ARG A 286 -14.52 19.81 -13.48
#